data_AF-A0A1I9G6E2-F1
#
_entry.id   AF-A0A1I9G6E2-F1
#
_cell.length_a   1.000
_cell.length_b   1.000
_cell.length_c   1.000
_cell.angle_alpha   90.00
_cell.angle_beta   90.00
_cell.angle_gamma   90.00
#
_symmetry.space_group_name_H-M   'P 1'
#
loop_
_entity.id
_entity.type
_entity.pdbx_description
1 polymer ?
#
loop_
_entity_poly.entity_id
_entity_poly.type
_entity_poly.pdbx_seq_one_letter_code
_entity_poly.pdbx_strand_id
1 'polypeptide(L)'
;IIFKSFFSSMKPLIVILGCTGTGKSDLGIAVAKNFNGEVISADSMQIYKGLDIATNKVSQEDMNGVKHHMMSFVEPSTSTYNVHEVLILLEDLWRAGKLPVIVGGTGYYIEGILFKDSLISTNTFGISFTKFLLHYEYLEEQHRRTEVDERLRFRNVLLFILDAHKELLEKRLNERVAKMIEKGLRREVENFYEQYRHCLTAHGVSQSIAIKEFHDYLQLTPDERYTELGDKLFSEGCEALKLHTRQYSRRQRRWIKQHLLGGGTLTEVSIAFTFFMLHIYRCETCKIDVHGTINWEAHLKGRKHRRMLNKKGNESQAHE
;
A
#
# COMPACT_ATOMS: atom_id res chain seq x y z
N ILE A 1 -28.82 14.68 6.77
CA ILE A 1 -29.36 14.20 5.47
C ILE A 1 -28.63 14.86 4.31
N ILE A 2 -28.57 16.20 4.25
CA ILE A 2 -27.88 16.96 3.18
C ILE A 2 -26.41 16.55 3.00
N PHE A 3 -25.63 16.47 4.09
CA PHE A 3 -24.22 16.06 4.02
C PHE A 3 -24.03 14.64 3.46
N LYS A 4 -24.85 13.66 3.90
CA LYS A 4 -24.79 12.29 3.37
C LYS A 4 -25.20 12.23 1.89
N SER A 5 -26.22 12.99 1.50
CA SER A 5 -26.65 13.09 0.10
C SER A 5 -25.55 13.70 -0.77
N PHE A 6 -24.92 14.77 -0.32
CA PHE A 6 -23.82 15.44 -1.03
C PHE A 6 -22.57 14.55 -1.12
N PHE A 7 -22.21 13.89 -0.01
CA PHE A 7 -21.10 12.95 0.04
C PHE A 7 -21.33 11.75 -0.89
N SER A 8 -22.53 11.19 -0.88
CA SER A 8 -22.92 10.11 -1.79
C SER A 8 -22.92 10.54 -3.26
N SER A 9 -23.26 11.80 -3.58
CA SER A 9 -23.16 12.31 -4.95
C SER A 9 -21.72 12.58 -5.37
N MET A 10 -20.86 13.02 -4.44
CA MET A 10 -19.45 13.28 -4.74
C MET A 10 -18.65 12.00 -4.90
N LYS A 11 -19.00 10.90 -4.21
CA LYS A 11 -18.25 9.63 -4.25
C LYS A 11 -16.73 9.83 -4.04
N PRO A 12 -16.32 10.50 -2.95
CA PRO A 12 -14.90 10.74 -2.70
C PRO A 12 -14.17 9.42 -2.38
N LEU A 13 -12.98 9.24 -2.93
CA LEU A 13 -12.17 8.04 -2.76
C LEU A 13 -10.74 8.42 -2.42
N ILE A 14 -10.18 7.81 -1.37
CA ILE A 14 -8.74 7.90 -1.10
C ILE A 14 -8.08 6.58 -1.47
N VAL A 15 -6.97 6.64 -2.19
CA VAL A 15 -6.14 5.48 -2.51
C VAL A 15 -4.73 5.70 -2.00
N ILE A 16 -4.22 4.75 -1.21
CA ILE A 16 -2.87 4.75 -0.67
C ILE A 16 -2.13 3.56 -1.28
N LEU A 17 -1.31 3.87 -2.28
CA LEU A 17 -0.49 2.94 -3.03
C LEU A 17 0.99 3.08 -2.64
N GLY A 18 1.76 2.01 -2.81
CA GLY A 18 3.20 2.01 -2.56
C GLY A 18 3.73 0.61 -2.34
N CYS A 19 5.04 0.48 -2.22
CA CYS A 19 5.67 -0.81 -1.99
C CYS A 19 5.34 -1.39 -0.61
N THR A 20 5.48 -2.69 -0.43
CA THR A 20 5.51 -3.27 0.92
C THR A 20 6.62 -2.61 1.77
N GLY A 21 6.36 -2.37 3.06
CA GLY A 21 7.31 -1.71 3.98
C GLY A 21 7.33 -0.17 3.97
N THR A 22 6.46 0.51 3.21
CA THR A 22 6.41 1.98 3.14
C THR A 22 5.46 2.67 4.14
N GLY A 23 4.74 1.91 4.99
CA GLY A 23 3.84 2.49 6.01
C GLY A 23 2.41 2.78 5.53
N LYS A 24 1.95 2.11 4.47
CA LYS A 24 0.61 2.33 3.89
C LYS A 24 -0.54 2.10 4.86
N SER A 25 -0.47 1.01 5.64
CA SER A 25 -1.52 0.67 6.61
C SER A 25 -1.66 1.75 7.68
N ASP A 26 -0.55 2.24 8.24
CA ASP A 26 -0.53 3.27 9.26
C ASP A 26 -1.20 4.56 8.75
N LEU A 27 -0.87 4.99 7.52
CA LEU A 27 -1.51 6.16 6.91
C LEU A 27 -2.99 5.91 6.64
N GLY A 28 -3.36 4.73 6.14
CA GLY A 28 -4.76 4.37 5.87
C GLY A 28 -5.64 4.41 7.11
N ILE A 29 -5.14 3.86 8.21
CA ILE A 29 -5.82 3.87 9.51
C ILE A 29 -5.93 5.30 10.04
N ALA A 30 -4.85 6.08 9.96
CA ALA A 30 -4.87 7.48 10.38
C ALA A 30 -5.89 8.30 9.58
N VAL A 31 -5.95 8.15 8.26
CA VAL A 31 -6.93 8.83 7.40
C VAL A 31 -8.34 8.37 7.74
N ALA A 32 -8.60 7.07 7.79
CA ALA A 32 -9.92 6.53 8.10
C ALA A 32 -10.44 7.02 9.46
N LYS A 33 -9.58 7.02 10.49
CA LYS A 33 -9.94 7.48 11.84
C LYS A 33 -10.29 8.98 11.87
N ASN A 34 -9.53 9.82 11.18
CA ASN A 34 -9.73 11.28 11.21
C ASN A 34 -10.88 11.76 10.30
N PHE A 35 -11.28 10.97 9.30
CA PHE A 35 -12.25 11.39 8.28
C PHE A 35 -13.49 10.49 8.21
N ASN A 36 -13.84 9.78 9.30
CA ASN A 36 -14.98 8.86 9.37
C ASN A 36 -14.98 7.85 8.20
N GLY A 37 -13.81 7.31 7.91
CA GLY A 37 -13.56 6.36 6.84
C GLY A 37 -13.46 4.91 7.30
N GLU A 38 -13.40 4.03 6.32
CA GLU A 38 -13.17 2.60 6.49
C GLU A 38 -12.12 2.16 5.48
N VAL A 39 -11.25 1.23 5.88
CA VAL A 39 -10.12 0.78 5.05
C VAL A 39 -10.57 -0.38 4.17
N ILE A 40 -10.17 -0.36 2.90
CA ILE A 40 -10.38 -1.45 1.94
C ILE A 40 -9.00 -1.96 1.54
N SER A 41 -8.67 -3.21 1.87
CA SER A 41 -7.39 -3.78 1.43
C SER A 41 -7.40 -4.03 -0.08
N ALA A 42 -6.32 -3.62 -0.74
CA ALA A 42 -6.01 -3.93 -2.13
C ALA A 42 -4.67 -4.67 -2.22
N ASP A 43 -4.52 -5.70 -1.37
CA ASP A 43 -3.44 -6.67 -1.42
C ASP A 43 -4.00 -8.05 -1.75
N SER A 44 -3.49 -8.66 -2.82
CA SER A 44 -4.03 -9.91 -3.36
C SER A 44 -3.79 -11.13 -2.49
N MET A 45 -2.90 -11.06 -1.51
CA MET A 45 -2.66 -12.15 -0.57
C MET A 45 -3.44 -11.97 0.73
N GLN A 46 -3.79 -10.73 1.10
CA GLN A 46 -4.51 -10.45 2.35
C GLN A 46 -6.00 -10.80 2.30
N ILE A 47 -6.56 -11.03 1.11
CA ILE A 47 -7.95 -11.47 0.95
C ILE A 47 -8.19 -12.87 1.53
N TYR A 48 -7.17 -13.72 1.59
CA TYR A 48 -7.28 -15.11 2.04
C TYR A 48 -7.29 -15.23 3.56
N LYS A 49 -8.09 -16.17 4.06
CA LYS A 49 -8.10 -16.57 5.47
C LYS A 49 -6.78 -17.27 5.86
N GLY A 50 -6.32 -17.04 7.09
CA GLY A 50 -5.06 -17.57 7.60
C GLY A 50 -3.83 -16.87 6.99
N LEU A 51 -2.62 -17.29 7.35
CA LEU A 51 -1.36 -16.65 6.94
C LEU A 51 -1.29 -15.16 7.32
N ASP A 52 -1.82 -14.76 8.47
CA ASP A 52 -1.91 -13.36 8.88
C ASP A 52 -0.52 -12.73 9.08
N ILE A 53 0.41 -13.48 9.68
CA ILE A 53 1.81 -13.08 9.87
C ILE A 53 2.52 -13.08 8.50
N ALA A 54 2.43 -14.18 7.76
CA ALA A 54 3.04 -14.39 6.45
C ALA A 54 2.63 -13.35 5.40
N THR A 55 1.37 -12.94 5.41
CA THR A 55 0.81 -11.90 4.49
C THR A 55 0.81 -10.51 5.11
N ASN A 56 1.36 -10.36 6.32
CA ASN A 56 1.51 -9.10 7.05
C ASN A 56 0.18 -8.32 7.14
N LYS A 57 -0.88 -9.03 7.52
CA LYS A 57 -2.17 -8.42 7.83
C LYS A 57 -2.02 -7.54 9.07
N VAL A 58 -2.78 -6.45 9.10
CA VAL A 58 -2.86 -5.60 10.28
C VAL A 58 -3.59 -6.36 11.39
N SER A 59 -3.07 -6.30 12.61
CA SER A 59 -3.71 -6.94 13.76
C SER A 59 -4.95 -6.16 14.19
N GLN A 60 -5.91 -6.80 14.86
CA GLN A 60 -7.11 -6.13 15.37
C GLN A 60 -6.79 -4.96 16.32
N GLU A 61 -5.71 -5.09 17.10
CA GLU A 61 -5.21 -4.02 17.96
C GLU A 61 -4.69 -2.84 17.14
N ASP A 62 -3.86 -3.11 16.13
CA ASP A 62 -3.28 -2.09 15.25
C ASP A 62 -4.35 -1.41 14.37
N MET A 63 -5.47 -2.08 14.07
CA MET A 63 -6.61 -1.46 13.38
C MET A 63 -7.20 -0.27 14.15
N ASN A 64 -6.99 -0.19 15.47
CA ASN A 64 -7.38 0.95 16.32
C ASN A 64 -8.87 1.35 16.16
N GLY A 65 -9.73 0.34 16.08
CA GLY A 65 -11.18 0.49 15.90
C GLY A 65 -11.64 0.85 14.48
N VAL A 66 -10.72 1.01 13.52
CA VAL A 66 -11.05 1.24 12.11
C VAL A 66 -11.48 -0.06 11.46
N LYS A 67 -12.68 -0.07 10.86
CA LYS A 67 -13.17 -1.23 10.11
C LYS A 67 -12.33 -1.44 8.84
N HIS A 68 -11.91 -2.69 8.64
CA HIS A 68 -11.18 -3.14 7.46
C HIS A 68 -12.05 -4.10 6.64
N HIS A 69 -12.08 -3.89 5.33
CA HIS A 69 -12.76 -4.73 4.36
C HIS A 69 -11.75 -5.41 3.44
N MET A 70 -12.24 -6.41 2.70
CA MET A 70 -11.46 -7.14 1.69
C MET A 70 -10.21 -7.83 2.28
N MET A 71 -10.35 -8.34 3.51
CA MET A 71 -9.29 -9.00 4.24
C MET A 71 -9.84 -10.27 4.90
N SER A 72 -9.13 -11.38 4.81
CA SER A 72 -9.48 -12.66 5.44
C SER A 72 -10.92 -13.15 5.16
N PHE A 73 -11.40 -13.03 3.93
CA PHE A 73 -12.76 -13.43 3.54
C PHE A 73 -12.79 -14.54 2.48
N VAL A 74 -11.72 -14.73 1.72
CA VAL A 74 -11.57 -15.78 0.70
C VAL A 74 -11.00 -17.05 1.32
N GLU A 75 -11.59 -18.20 1.01
CA GLU A 75 -11.08 -19.49 1.46
C GLU A 75 -9.77 -19.87 0.74
N PRO A 76 -8.81 -20.52 1.42
CA PRO A 76 -7.57 -20.99 0.80
C PRO A 76 -7.76 -21.94 -0.39
N SER A 77 -8.88 -22.66 -0.45
CA SER A 77 -9.26 -23.53 -1.56
C SER A 77 -9.70 -22.76 -2.82
N THR A 78 -9.99 -21.47 -2.70
CA THR A 78 -10.42 -20.63 -3.83
C THR A 78 -9.22 -20.19 -4.65
N SER A 79 -9.25 -20.46 -5.96
CA SER A 79 -8.13 -20.18 -6.88
C SER A 79 -8.22 -18.84 -7.60
N THR A 80 -9.42 -18.24 -7.66
CA THR A 80 -9.69 -16.99 -8.39
C THR A 80 -10.50 -16.02 -7.55
N TYR A 81 -10.25 -14.73 -7.74
CA TYR A 81 -10.97 -13.65 -7.07
C TYR A 81 -11.13 -12.46 -8.02
N ASN A 82 -12.33 -11.89 -8.05
CA ASN A 82 -12.65 -10.71 -8.87
C ASN A 82 -12.58 -9.43 -8.03
N VAL A 83 -11.58 -8.60 -8.30
CA VAL A 83 -11.38 -7.31 -7.61
C VAL A 83 -12.54 -6.32 -7.80
N HIS A 84 -13.35 -6.47 -8.85
CA HIS A 84 -14.47 -5.56 -9.10
C HIS A 84 -15.60 -5.67 -8.08
N GLU A 85 -15.61 -6.68 -7.21
CA GLU A 85 -16.52 -6.74 -6.05
C GLU A 85 -16.36 -5.53 -5.13
N VAL A 86 -15.16 -4.92 -5.09
CA VAL A 86 -14.90 -3.67 -4.36
C VAL A 86 -15.84 -2.55 -4.80
N LEU A 87 -16.27 -2.51 -6.06
CA LEU A 87 -17.14 -1.45 -6.57
C LEU A 87 -18.51 -1.41 -5.87
N ILE A 88 -19.04 -2.57 -5.49
CA ILE A 88 -20.30 -2.67 -4.74
C ILE A 88 -20.11 -2.10 -3.34
N LEU A 89 -19.03 -2.51 -2.66
CA LEU A 89 -18.67 -2.02 -1.33
C LEU A 89 -18.49 -0.50 -1.30
N LEU A 90 -17.87 0.09 -2.34
CA LEU A 90 -17.70 1.53 -2.43
C LEU A 90 -19.05 2.28 -2.43
N GLU A 91 -20.04 1.79 -3.18
CA GLU A 91 -21.39 2.38 -3.19
C GLU A 91 -22.06 2.30 -1.81
N ASP A 92 -21.91 1.17 -1.12
CA ASP A 92 -22.49 0.99 0.22
C ASP A 92 -21.85 1.95 1.25
N LEU A 93 -20.53 2.11 1.19
CA LEU A 93 -19.81 3.05 2.07
C LEU A 93 -20.21 4.50 1.82
N TRP A 94 -20.31 4.92 0.55
CA TRP A 94 -20.75 6.28 0.21
C TRP A 94 -22.19 6.54 0.67
N ARG A 95 -23.10 5.58 0.49
CA ARG A 95 -24.49 5.67 0.99
C ARG A 95 -24.55 5.76 2.51
N ALA A 96 -23.66 5.04 3.21
CA ALA A 96 -23.54 5.14 4.66
C ALA A 96 -22.93 6.48 5.14
N GLY A 97 -22.31 7.25 4.24
CA GLY A 97 -21.57 8.47 4.55
C GLY A 97 -20.17 8.20 5.11
N LYS A 98 -19.57 7.06 4.74
CA LYS A 98 -18.24 6.61 5.14
C LYS A 98 -17.25 6.86 4.01
N LEU A 99 -16.07 7.39 4.33
CA LEU A 99 -14.99 7.59 3.36
C LEU A 99 -14.26 6.28 3.05
N PRO A 100 -14.32 5.75 1.82
CA PRO A 100 -13.54 4.59 1.45
C PRO A 100 -12.05 4.97 1.33
N VAL A 101 -11.21 4.23 2.03
CA VAL A 101 -9.74 4.39 1.99
C VAL A 101 -9.13 3.08 1.49
N ILE A 102 -8.79 3.03 0.20
CA ILE A 102 -8.14 1.86 -0.39
C ILE A 102 -6.67 1.86 -0.02
N VAL A 103 -6.17 0.75 0.52
CA VAL A 103 -4.77 0.60 0.95
C VAL A 103 -4.21 -0.68 0.35
N GLY A 104 -3.15 -0.58 -0.46
CA GLY A 104 -2.62 -1.78 -1.10
C GLY A 104 -1.35 -1.58 -1.90
N GLY A 105 -0.73 -2.69 -2.27
CA GLY A 105 0.46 -2.73 -3.12
C GLY A 105 0.25 -3.52 -4.41
N THR A 106 -0.93 -4.10 -4.62
CA THR A 106 -1.25 -4.88 -5.81
C THR A 106 -1.67 -3.94 -6.93
N GLY A 107 -0.70 -3.55 -7.77
CA GLY A 107 -0.90 -2.55 -8.83
C GLY A 107 -2.11 -2.83 -9.72
N TYR A 108 -2.26 -4.06 -10.21
CA TYR A 108 -3.38 -4.45 -11.07
C TYR A 108 -4.75 -4.42 -10.36
N TYR A 109 -4.81 -4.58 -9.03
CA TYR A 109 -6.07 -4.37 -8.28
C TYR A 109 -6.41 -2.89 -8.23
N ILE A 110 -5.44 -2.04 -7.92
CA ILE A 110 -5.63 -0.58 -7.92
C ILE A 110 -6.05 -0.10 -9.31
N GLU A 111 -5.41 -0.60 -10.37
CA GLU A 111 -5.76 -0.30 -11.75
C GLU A 111 -7.18 -0.76 -12.09
N GLY A 112 -7.54 -2.01 -11.74
CA GLY A 112 -8.88 -2.57 -11.93
C GLY A 112 -9.99 -1.78 -11.24
N ILE A 113 -9.69 -1.19 -10.08
CA ILE A 113 -10.64 -0.37 -9.34
C ILE A 113 -10.74 1.04 -9.97
N LEU A 114 -9.58 1.66 -10.26
CA LEU A 114 -9.52 3.07 -10.65
C LEU A 114 -9.87 3.32 -12.11
N PHE A 115 -9.61 2.38 -13.04
CA PHE A 115 -9.79 2.60 -14.46
C PHE A 115 -10.93 1.72 -15.04
N LYS A 116 -11.62 2.23 -16.06
CA LYS A 116 -12.69 1.53 -16.79
C LYS A 116 -12.13 0.43 -17.68
N ASP A 117 -11.03 0.71 -18.37
CA ASP A 117 -10.37 -0.18 -19.33
C ASP A 117 -9.20 -0.94 -18.70
N SER A 118 -9.44 -1.57 -17.55
CA SER A 118 -8.42 -2.38 -16.89
C SER A 118 -7.95 -3.49 -17.82
N LEU A 119 -6.64 -3.76 -17.86
CA LEU A 119 -5.99 -4.81 -18.68
C LEU A 119 -6.59 -6.22 -18.56
N ILE A 120 -7.50 -6.43 -17.60
CA ILE A 120 -8.32 -7.62 -17.47
C ILE A 120 -9.60 -7.42 -18.31
N SER A 121 -9.54 -7.78 -19.59
CA SER A 121 -10.77 -8.13 -20.30
C SER A 121 -11.37 -9.35 -19.60
N THR A 122 -12.58 -9.24 -19.09
CA THR A 122 -13.34 -10.34 -18.45
C THR A 122 -13.78 -11.42 -19.46
N ASN A 123 -12.95 -11.75 -20.44
CA ASN A 123 -13.10 -12.94 -21.27
C ASN A 123 -11.77 -13.34 -21.91
N THR A 124 -11.53 -14.64 -21.87
CA THR A 124 -10.56 -15.46 -22.64
C THR A 124 -9.15 -15.61 -22.07
N PHE A 125 -8.84 -16.88 -21.79
CA PHE A 125 -7.52 -17.44 -21.49
C PHE A 125 -6.44 -16.97 -22.47
N GLY A 126 -5.26 -16.65 -21.94
CA GLY A 126 -4.00 -16.52 -22.68
C GLY A 126 -3.64 -15.09 -23.06
N ILE A 127 -2.78 -14.43 -22.29
CA ILE A 127 -2.12 -13.19 -22.73
C ILE A 127 -0.65 -13.48 -22.98
N SER A 128 -0.35 -13.60 -24.27
CA SER A 128 0.98 -13.63 -24.88
C SER A 128 1.60 -12.23 -24.88
N PHE A 129 2.93 -12.19 -24.83
CA PHE A 129 3.83 -11.03 -24.66
C PHE A 129 3.67 -9.91 -25.73
N THR A 130 2.89 -10.12 -26.78
CA THR A 130 2.82 -9.25 -27.97
C THR A 130 2.00 -7.96 -27.79
N LYS A 131 1.20 -7.82 -26.72
CA LYS A 131 0.42 -6.60 -26.46
C LYS A 131 1.25 -5.43 -25.90
N PHE A 132 2.53 -5.67 -25.62
CA PHE A 132 3.44 -4.74 -24.92
C PHE A 132 3.96 -3.59 -25.81
N LEU A 133 4.07 -3.79 -27.13
CA LEU A 133 4.68 -2.80 -28.04
C LEU A 133 3.69 -1.75 -28.54
N LEU A 134 2.43 -2.13 -28.81
CA LEU A 134 1.38 -1.20 -29.25
C LEU A 134 1.01 -0.15 -28.18
N HIS A 135 1.32 -0.40 -26.91
CA HIS A 135 1.04 0.53 -25.81
C HIS A 135 2.05 1.69 -25.74
N TYR A 136 3.30 1.47 -26.16
CA TYR A 136 4.35 2.48 -26.06
C TYR A 136 4.13 3.63 -27.06
N GLU A 137 3.74 3.31 -28.29
CA GLU A 137 3.41 4.30 -29.32
C GLU A 137 2.12 5.07 -28.99
N TYR A 138 1.15 4.43 -28.33
CA TYR A 138 -0.09 5.08 -27.90
C TYR A 138 0.11 6.12 -26.78
N LEU A 139 1.08 5.90 -25.88
CA LEU A 139 1.33 6.79 -24.73
C LEU A 139 1.99 8.12 -25.13
N GLU A 140 2.81 8.17 -26.18
CA GLU A 140 3.40 9.43 -26.66
C GLU A 140 2.37 10.38 -27.27
N GLU A 141 1.31 9.85 -27.88
CA GLU A 141 0.25 10.65 -28.52
C GLU A 141 -0.61 11.40 -27.47
N GLN A 142 -0.79 10.83 -26.27
CA GLN A 142 -1.73 11.32 -25.25
C GLN A 142 -1.17 12.37 -24.29
N HIS A 143 0.16 12.53 -24.21
CA HIS A 143 0.79 13.54 -23.34
C HIS A 143 0.52 15.01 -23.75
N ARG A 144 -0.26 15.26 -24.82
CA ARG A 144 -0.57 16.60 -25.33
C ARG A 144 -1.93 17.19 -24.91
N ARG A 145 -2.74 16.52 -24.09
CA ARG A 145 -4.07 17.06 -23.68
C ARG A 145 -4.26 17.14 -22.17
N THR A 146 -4.51 18.35 -21.69
CA THR A 146 -4.99 18.71 -20.35
C THR A 146 -6.48 18.37 -20.19
N GLU A 147 -6.86 17.13 -20.49
CA GLU A 147 -8.20 16.60 -20.24
C GLU A 147 -8.12 15.54 -19.13
N VAL A 148 -9.11 15.53 -18.23
CA VAL A 148 -9.25 14.49 -17.21
C VAL A 148 -9.29 13.15 -17.92
N ASP A 149 -8.35 12.25 -17.60
CA ASP A 149 -8.27 10.92 -18.21
C ASP A 149 -9.65 10.22 -18.11
N GLU A 150 -10.36 10.13 -19.24
CA GLU A 150 -11.74 9.60 -19.32
C GLU A 150 -11.83 8.13 -18.86
N ARG A 151 -10.66 7.46 -18.78
CA ARG A 151 -10.51 6.10 -18.27
C ARG A 151 -10.71 6.02 -16.76
N LEU A 152 -10.53 7.10 -15.99
CA LEU A 152 -10.79 7.08 -14.55
C LEU A 152 -12.29 6.81 -14.29
N ARG A 153 -12.54 5.81 -13.44
CA ARG A 153 -13.89 5.39 -13.03
C ARG A 153 -14.54 6.41 -12.11
N PHE A 154 -13.75 7.10 -11.30
CA PHE A 154 -14.21 8.05 -10.29
C PHE A 154 -13.57 9.42 -10.53
N ARG A 155 -14.36 10.48 -10.38
CA ARG A 155 -13.91 11.86 -10.58
C ARG A 155 -13.22 12.46 -9.35
N ASN A 156 -13.61 12.02 -8.15
CA ASN A 156 -13.15 12.59 -6.88
C ASN A 156 -12.20 11.60 -6.17
N VAL A 157 -11.03 11.37 -6.77
CA VAL A 157 -10.00 10.47 -6.24
C VAL A 157 -8.82 11.26 -5.74
N LEU A 158 -8.38 10.97 -4.52
CA LEU A 158 -7.10 11.41 -3.99
C LEU A 158 -6.15 10.22 -3.89
N LEU A 159 -5.10 10.22 -4.71
CA LEU A 159 -4.09 9.17 -4.76
C LEU A 159 -2.84 9.59 -3.98
N PHE A 160 -2.44 8.77 -3.02
CA PHE A 160 -1.16 8.86 -2.33
C PHE A 160 -0.24 7.74 -2.83
N ILE A 161 0.95 8.10 -3.29
CA ILE A 161 2.00 7.14 -3.66
C ILE A 161 3.13 7.24 -2.63
N LEU A 162 3.21 6.24 -1.76
CA LEU A 162 4.21 6.17 -0.70
C LEU A 162 5.47 5.50 -1.22
N ASP A 163 6.58 6.20 -1.07
CA ASP A 163 7.91 5.70 -1.37
C ASP A 163 8.90 5.97 -0.22
N ALA A 164 10.07 5.33 -0.25
CA ALA A 164 11.10 5.45 0.79
C ALA A 164 12.50 5.37 0.17
N HIS A 165 13.55 5.77 0.88
CA HIS A 165 14.91 5.53 0.39
C HIS A 165 15.20 4.02 0.32
N LYS A 166 15.96 3.56 -0.69
CA LYS A 166 16.21 2.12 -0.93
C LYS A 166 16.79 1.41 0.30
N GLU A 167 17.81 1.99 0.92
CA GLU A 167 18.51 1.40 2.08
C GLU A 167 17.58 1.26 3.29
N LEU A 168 16.82 2.32 3.59
CA LEU A 168 15.83 2.31 4.66
C LEU A 168 14.75 1.26 4.41
N LEU A 169 14.28 1.14 3.17
CA LEU A 169 13.27 0.16 2.81
C LEU A 169 13.81 -1.27 2.96
N GLU A 170 15.00 -1.57 2.46
CA GLU A 170 15.60 -2.90 2.59
C GLU A 170 15.81 -3.29 4.06
N LYS A 171 16.26 -2.35 4.89
CA LYS A 171 16.36 -2.53 6.35
C LYS A 171 15.01 -2.89 6.96
N ARG A 172 13.95 -2.11 6.68
CA ARG A 172 12.59 -2.37 7.18
C ARG A 172 12.05 -3.73 6.74
N LEU A 173 12.31 -4.14 5.50
CA LEU A 173 11.85 -5.43 4.98
C LEU A 173 12.55 -6.61 5.67
N ASN A 174 13.84 -6.48 5.98
CA ASN A 174 14.56 -7.50 6.74
C ASN A 174 14.07 -7.61 8.19
N GLU A 175 13.93 -6.46 8.87
CA GLU A 175 13.38 -6.39 10.23
C GLU A 175 11.95 -6.95 10.30
N ARG A 176 11.16 -6.75 9.24
CA ARG A 176 9.82 -7.33 9.13
C ARG A 176 9.85 -8.85 9.21
N VAL A 177 10.73 -9.52 8.45
CA VAL A 177 10.82 -10.98 8.48
C VAL A 177 11.30 -11.47 9.84
N ALA A 178 12.25 -10.78 10.47
CA ALA A 178 12.66 -11.11 11.84
C ALA A 178 11.47 -11.07 12.82
N LYS A 179 10.68 -9.99 12.78
CA LYS A 179 9.45 -9.86 13.58
C LYS A 179 8.40 -10.92 13.24
N MET A 180 8.31 -11.36 11.99
CA MET A 180 7.40 -12.44 11.61
C MET A 180 7.78 -13.75 12.31
N ILE A 181 9.08 -14.07 12.34
CA ILE A 181 9.59 -15.26 13.04
C ILE A 181 9.28 -15.16 14.54
N GLU A 182 9.56 -14.03 15.18
CA GLU A 182 9.24 -13.78 16.59
C GLU A 182 7.74 -13.93 16.88
N LYS A 183 6.87 -13.51 15.96
CA LYS A 183 5.41 -13.66 16.06
C LYS A 183 4.91 -15.09 15.83
N GLY A 184 5.78 -16.03 15.47
CA GLY A 184 5.43 -17.43 15.26
C GLY A 184 5.13 -17.80 13.81
N LEU A 185 5.81 -17.18 12.84
CA LEU A 185 5.70 -17.52 11.41
C LEU A 185 5.79 -19.03 11.15
N ARG A 186 6.73 -19.72 11.80
CA ARG A 186 6.93 -21.17 11.68
C ARG A 186 5.64 -21.95 11.95
N ARG A 187 5.04 -21.70 13.12
CA ARG A 187 3.79 -22.35 13.53
C ARG A 187 2.63 -21.99 12.60
N GLU A 188 2.57 -20.74 12.13
CA GLU A 188 1.52 -20.31 11.20
C GLU A 188 1.58 -21.05 9.86
N VAL A 189 2.76 -21.15 9.25
CA VAL A 189 2.90 -21.83 7.95
C VAL A 189 2.67 -23.33 8.06
N GLU A 190 3.10 -23.96 9.16
CA GLU A 190 2.83 -25.37 9.45
C GLU A 190 1.33 -25.64 9.59
N ASN A 191 0.66 -24.90 10.47
CA ASN A 191 -0.77 -25.08 10.72
C ASN A 191 -1.58 -24.86 9.45
N PHE A 192 -1.25 -23.81 8.69
CA PHE A 192 -1.91 -23.52 7.43
C PHE A 192 -1.69 -24.64 6.42
N TYR A 193 -0.45 -25.13 6.27
CA TYR A 193 -0.15 -26.19 5.32
C TYR A 193 -0.86 -27.48 5.69
N GLU A 194 -0.83 -27.92 6.94
CA GLU A 194 -1.53 -29.15 7.35
C GLU A 194 -3.03 -29.06 7.12
N GLN A 195 -3.62 -27.90 7.43
CA GLN A 195 -5.05 -27.70 7.25
C GLN A 195 -5.46 -27.70 5.77
N TYR A 196 -4.68 -27.08 4.89
CA TYR A 196 -5.12 -26.79 3.51
C TYR A 196 -4.37 -27.54 2.41
N ARG A 197 -3.30 -28.29 2.69
CA ARG A 197 -2.47 -28.97 1.66
C ARG A 197 -3.26 -29.81 0.66
N HIS A 198 -4.39 -30.39 1.10
CA HIS A 198 -5.26 -31.22 0.26
C HIS A 198 -6.06 -30.42 -0.79
N CYS A 199 -6.22 -29.11 -0.60
CA CYS A 199 -6.99 -28.23 -1.49
C CYS A 199 -6.17 -27.08 -2.08
N LEU A 200 -4.86 -27.01 -1.80
CA LEU A 200 -3.98 -26.02 -2.42
C LEU A 200 -3.79 -26.33 -3.91
N THR A 201 -4.06 -25.33 -4.75
CA THR A 201 -3.83 -25.40 -6.20
C THR A 201 -2.56 -24.66 -6.58
N ALA A 202 -2.16 -24.73 -7.85
CA ALA A 202 -1.07 -23.89 -8.38
C ALA A 202 -1.40 -22.39 -8.37
N HIS A 203 -2.66 -22.00 -8.14
CA HIS A 203 -3.14 -20.62 -8.14
C HIS A 203 -3.64 -20.20 -6.75
N GLY A 204 -4.13 -18.97 -6.63
CA GLY A 204 -4.67 -18.43 -5.39
C GLY A 204 -3.61 -18.22 -4.31
N VAL A 205 -3.92 -18.64 -3.07
CA VAL A 205 -3.06 -18.40 -1.89
C VAL A 205 -1.68 -19.04 -1.98
N SER A 206 -1.54 -20.13 -2.74
CA SER A 206 -0.24 -20.78 -3.03
C SER A 206 0.73 -19.86 -3.77
N GLN A 207 0.23 -18.76 -4.39
CA GLN A 207 1.08 -17.76 -5.01
C GLN A 207 1.81 -16.86 -4.01
N SER A 208 1.42 -16.90 -2.72
CA SER A 208 2.08 -16.15 -1.66
C SER A 208 3.55 -16.54 -1.53
N ILE A 209 4.39 -15.55 -1.20
CA ILE A 209 5.84 -15.75 -1.08
C ILE A 209 6.12 -16.79 0.01
N ALA A 210 5.43 -16.71 1.15
CA ALA A 210 5.65 -17.63 2.25
C ALA A 210 5.43 -19.11 1.86
N ILE A 211 4.32 -19.45 1.21
CA ILE A 211 4.04 -20.85 0.86
C ILE A 211 5.06 -21.42 -0.13
N LYS A 212 5.57 -20.58 -1.05
CA LYS A 212 6.61 -20.98 -2.00
C LYS A 212 7.96 -21.20 -1.33
N GLU A 213 8.39 -20.25 -0.51
CA GLU A 213 9.74 -20.31 0.08
C GLU A 213 9.88 -21.39 1.15
N PHE A 214 8.77 -21.78 1.80
CA PHE A 214 8.78 -22.86 2.78
C PHE A 214 8.35 -24.21 2.19
N HIS A 215 8.23 -24.35 0.86
CA HIS A 215 7.70 -25.57 0.25
C HIS A 215 8.46 -26.84 0.69
N ASP A 216 9.79 -26.84 0.54
CA ASP A 216 10.63 -27.99 0.87
C ASP A 216 10.57 -28.34 2.36
N TYR A 217 10.54 -27.32 3.22
CA TYR A 217 10.32 -27.48 4.67
C TYR A 217 8.95 -28.11 4.98
N LEU A 218 7.90 -27.66 4.30
CA LEU A 218 6.53 -28.12 4.53
C LEU A 218 6.27 -29.54 4.02
N GLN A 219 7.07 -30.04 3.06
CA GLN A 219 6.99 -31.45 2.61
C GLN A 219 7.51 -32.45 3.65
N LEU A 220 8.32 -32.01 4.62
CA LEU A 220 8.75 -32.87 5.72
C LEU A 220 7.56 -33.32 6.57
N THR A 221 7.68 -34.52 7.13
CA THR A 221 6.75 -34.99 8.17
C THR A 221 6.84 -34.10 9.42
N PRO A 222 5.78 -34.05 10.26
CA PRO A 222 5.80 -33.25 11.48
C PRO A 222 7.01 -33.51 12.38
N ASP A 223 7.48 -34.76 12.48
CA ASP A 223 8.64 -35.11 13.30
C ASP A 223 9.96 -34.62 12.66
N GLU A 224 10.10 -34.77 11.34
CA GLU A 224 11.29 -34.32 10.60
C GLU A 224 11.45 -32.80 10.62
N ARG A 225 10.35 -32.04 10.71
CA ARG A 225 10.38 -30.57 10.79
C ARG A 225 11.16 -30.05 11.99
N TYR A 226 11.21 -30.81 13.09
CA TYR A 226 11.92 -30.44 14.33
C TYR A 226 13.28 -31.16 14.47
N THR A 227 13.87 -31.56 13.35
CA THR A 227 15.25 -32.06 13.27
C THR A 227 16.20 -30.96 12.76
N GLU A 228 17.50 -31.24 12.77
CA GLU A 228 18.52 -30.36 12.18
C GLU A 228 18.25 -30.05 10.69
N LEU A 229 17.72 -31.04 9.95
CA LEU A 229 17.32 -30.84 8.55
C LEU A 229 16.14 -29.85 8.44
N GLY A 230 15.12 -30.02 9.28
CA GLY A 230 13.96 -29.14 9.31
C GLY A 230 14.33 -27.70 9.67
N ASP A 231 15.16 -27.50 10.69
CA ASP A 231 15.66 -26.18 11.08
C ASP A 231 16.49 -25.53 9.97
N LYS A 232 17.32 -26.30 9.28
CA LYS A 232 18.07 -25.84 8.10
C LYS A 232 17.13 -25.36 6.99
N LEU A 233 16.18 -26.19 6.58
CA LEU A 233 15.24 -25.83 5.50
C LEU A 233 14.36 -24.62 5.88
N PHE A 234 13.94 -24.52 7.15
CA PHE A 234 13.20 -23.36 7.63
C PHE A 234 14.04 -22.08 7.56
N SER A 235 15.32 -22.15 7.95
CA SER A 235 16.26 -21.04 7.85
C SER A 235 16.49 -20.61 6.40
N GLU A 236 16.65 -21.56 5.48
CA GLU A 236 16.77 -21.29 4.04
C GLU A 236 15.50 -20.60 3.50
N GLY A 237 14.31 -21.08 3.89
CA GLY A 237 13.04 -20.44 3.56
C GLY A 237 12.93 -19.01 4.10
N CYS A 238 13.48 -18.72 5.28
CA CYS A 238 13.51 -17.37 5.83
C CYS A 238 14.41 -16.41 5.00
N GLU A 239 15.57 -16.88 4.55
CA GLU A 239 16.45 -16.09 3.68
C GLU A 239 15.84 -15.85 2.29
N ALA A 240 15.20 -16.89 1.73
CA ALA A 240 14.44 -16.78 0.48
C ALA A 240 13.27 -15.78 0.63
N LEU A 241 12.53 -15.84 1.75
CA LEU A 241 11.43 -14.92 2.04
C LEU A 241 11.91 -13.47 2.11
N LYS A 242 13.07 -13.20 2.74
CA LYS A 242 13.70 -11.87 2.75
C LYS A 242 14.04 -11.41 1.31
N LEU A 243 14.67 -12.28 0.53
CA LEU A 243 15.05 -11.99 -0.87
C LEU A 243 13.84 -11.67 -1.74
N HIS A 244 12.84 -12.54 -1.76
CA HIS A 244 11.68 -12.40 -2.61
C HIS A 244 10.75 -11.27 -2.16
N THR A 245 10.71 -10.94 -0.85
CA THR A 245 10.05 -9.72 -0.36
C THR A 245 10.71 -8.46 -0.95
N ARG A 246 12.05 -8.38 -0.97
CA ARG A 246 12.77 -7.26 -1.61
C ARG A 246 12.52 -7.19 -3.11
N GLN A 247 12.55 -8.34 -3.81
CA GLN A 247 12.25 -8.40 -5.24
C GLN A 247 10.81 -7.98 -5.54
N TYR A 248 9.84 -8.41 -4.72
CA TYR A 248 8.45 -8.00 -4.83
C TYR A 248 8.29 -6.49 -4.66
N SER A 249 8.91 -5.90 -3.63
CA SER A 249 8.96 -4.45 -3.45
C SER A 249 9.54 -3.73 -4.69
N ARG A 250 10.66 -4.22 -5.25
CA ARG A 250 11.25 -3.63 -6.47
C ARG A 250 10.30 -3.73 -7.67
N ARG A 251 9.58 -4.85 -7.83
CA ARG A 251 8.55 -5.03 -8.87
C ARG A 251 7.41 -4.05 -8.71
N GLN A 252 6.88 -3.86 -7.49
CA GLN A 252 5.84 -2.86 -7.21
C GLN A 252 6.29 -1.45 -7.59
N ARG A 253 7.50 -1.07 -7.17
CA ARG A 253 8.11 0.24 -7.48
C ARG A 253 8.22 0.46 -8.97
N ARG A 254 8.70 -0.55 -9.70
CA ARG A 254 8.82 -0.51 -11.16
C ARG A 254 7.45 -0.40 -11.81
N TRP A 255 6.47 -1.18 -11.34
CA TRP A 255 5.10 -1.12 -11.84
C TRP A 255 4.51 0.28 -11.67
N ILE A 256 4.61 0.88 -10.48
CA ILE A 256 4.15 2.24 -10.21
C ILE A 256 4.80 3.24 -11.17
N LYS A 257 6.13 3.19 -11.32
CA LYS A 257 6.85 4.11 -12.21
C LYS A 257 6.46 3.95 -13.68
N GLN A 258 6.39 2.72 -14.16
CA GLN A 258 6.19 2.44 -15.59
C GLN A 258 4.73 2.53 -16.00
N HIS A 259 3.81 1.98 -15.21
CA HIS A 259 2.41 1.79 -15.60
C HIS A 259 1.51 2.89 -15.07
N LEU A 260 1.78 3.42 -13.87
CA LEU A 260 0.94 4.47 -13.28
C LEU A 260 1.46 5.87 -13.56
N LEU A 261 2.79 6.05 -13.64
CA LEU A 261 3.44 7.34 -13.85
C LEU A 261 4.04 7.51 -15.26
N GLY A 262 3.78 6.58 -16.18
CA GLY A 262 4.18 6.72 -17.60
C GLY A 262 5.69 6.73 -17.86
N GLY A 263 6.51 6.11 -16.99
CA GLY A 263 7.97 6.00 -17.19
C GLY A 263 8.75 7.29 -16.91
N GLY A 264 8.08 8.39 -16.55
CA GLY A 264 8.72 9.63 -16.12
C GLY A 264 9.53 9.46 -14.83
N THR A 265 10.61 10.24 -14.70
CA THR A 265 11.19 10.50 -13.38
C THR A 265 10.11 11.11 -12.49
N LEU A 266 10.17 10.94 -11.16
CA LEU A 266 9.18 11.42 -10.17
C LEU A 266 9.15 12.96 -10.04
N THR A 267 9.17 13.65 -11.17
CA THR A 267 8.99 15.09 -11.34
C THR A 267 7.77 15.25 -12.25
N GLU A 268 6.64 15.53 -11.60
CA GLU A 268 5.42 16.08 -12.22
C GLU A 268 4.69 15.19 -13.24
N VAL A 269 3.94 14.22 -12.74
CA VAL A 269 2.75 13.72 -13.47
C VAL A 269 1.54 14.49 -12.94
N SER A 270 1.02 15.39 -13.75
CA SER A 270 -0.21 16.16 -13.56
C SER A 270 -1.46 15.27 -13.68
N ILE A 271 -1.60 14.30 -12.78
CA ILE A 271 -2.92 13.95 -12.25
C ILE A 271 -3.16 15.00 -11.17
N ALA A 272 -4.41 15.45 -10.93
CA ALA A 272 -4.73 16.37 -9.85
C ALA A 272 -4.48 15.71 -8.48
N PHE A 273 -3.21 15.50 -8.16
CA PHE A 273 -2.71 15.16 -6.86
C PHE A 273 -2.91 16.41 -6.03
N THR A 274 -3.81 16.35 -5.06
CA THR A 274 -3.44 16.95 -3.79
C THR A 274 -2.28 16.10 -3.26
N PHE A 275 -1.07 16.35 -3.75
CA PHE A 275 0.11 16.15 -2.94
C PHE A 275 -0.27 16.81 -1.62
N PHE A 276 -0.32 16.07 -0.52
CA PHE A 276 0.03 16.70 0.74
C PHE A 276 1.51 17.07 0.60
N MET A 277 1.76 18.16 -0.11
CA MET A 277 2.87 19.03 0.18
C MET A 277 2.68 19.39 1.65
N LEU A 278 3.51 18.77 2.48
CA LEU A 278 4.37 19.50 3.42
C LEU A 278 3.91 20.95 3.54
N HIS A 279 3.09 21.29 4.54
CA HIS A 279 2.86 22.70 4.84
C HIS A 279 4.23 23.37 4.96
N ILE A 280 4.53 24.26 4.02
CA ILE A 280 5.75 25.04 4.04
C ILE A 280 5.43 26.27 4.85
N TYR A 281 5.99 26.33 6.06
CA TYR A 281 5.88 27.48 6.91
C TYR A 281 7.08 28.38 6.66
N ARG A 282 6.83 29.62 6.24
CA ARG A 282 7.88 30.63 6.12
C ARG A 282 8.08 31.31 7.47
N CYS A 283 9.28 31.20 8.00
CA CYS A 283 9.65 31.92 9.21
C CYS A 283 10.08 33.34 8.87
N GLU A 284 9.28 34.35 9.20
CA GLU A 284 9.66 35.75 8.93
C GLU A 284 10.83 36.25 9.78
N THR A 285 11.08 35.61 10.93
CA THR A 285 12.20 35.92 11.82
C THR A 285 13.51 35.35 11.31
N CYS A 286 13.51 34.10 10.87
CA CYS A 286 14.71 33.40 10.41
C CYS A 286 14.93 33.48 8.89
N LYS A 287 13.93 33.95 8.13
CA LYS A 287 13.92 34.05 6.67
C LYS A 287 14.26 32.72 5.97
N ILE A 288 13.71 31.62 6.50
CA ILE A 288 13.83 30.28 5.92
C ILE A 288 12.45 29.65 5.78
N ASP A 289 12.36 28.70 4.85
CA ASP A 289 11.16 27.90 4.62
C ASP A 289 11.33 26.53 5.33
N VAL A 290 10.31 26.12 6.09
CA VAL A 290 10.33 24.90 6.92
C VAL A 290 9.19 23.98 6.51
N HIS A 291 9.51 22.75 6.13
CA HIS A 291 8.55 21.79 5.59
C HIS A 291 7.95 20.88 6.69
N GLY A 292 6.63 20.88 6.81
CA GLY A 292 5.85 20.01 7.69
C GLY A 292 5.60 20.60 9.08
N THR A 293 4.41 20.31 9.65
CA THR A 293 3.94 20.83 10.95
C THR A 293 4.84 20.48 12.13
N ILE A 294 5.32 19.23 12.18
CA ILE A 294 6.21 18.76 13.27
C ILE A 294 7.56 19.52 13.25
N ASN A 295 8.15 19.68 12.07
CA ASN A 295 9.40 20.42 11.91
C ASN A 295 9.22 21.91 12.16
N TRP A 296 8.04 22.47 11.83
CA TRP A 296 7.68 23.84 12.14
C TRP A 296 7.59 24.08 13.65
N GLU A 297 6.91 23.21 14.40
CA GLU A 297 6.86 23.31 15.86
C GLU A 297 8.24 23.14 16.51
N ALA A 298 9.05 22.21 15.99
CA ALA A 298 10.44 22.03 16.43
C ALA A 298 11.30 23.28 16.13
N HIS A 299 11.12 23.89 14.95
CA HIS A 299 11.79 25.12 14.55
C HIS A 299 11.44 26.29 15.50
N LEU A 300 10.15 26.52 15.79
CA LEU A 300 9.70 27.58 16.70
C LEU A 300 10.25 27.40 18.12
N LYS A 301 10.40 26.16 18.59
CA LYS A 301 10.99 25.83 19.90
C LYS A 301 12.53 25.87 19.90
N GLY A 302 13.17 25.93 18.74
CA GLY A 302 14.61 25.86 18.57
C GLY A 302 15.38 27.07 19.09
N ARG A 303 16.57 26.84 19.66
CA ARG A 303 17.45 27.89 20.23
C ARG A 303 17.80 28.98 19.22
N LYS A 304 18.02 28.63 17.95
CA LYS A 304 18.36 29.58 16.88
C LYS A 304 17.21 30.56 16.60
N HIS A 305 15.97 30.07 16.56
CA HIS A 305 14.79 30.89 16.33
C HIS A 305 14.54 31.89 17.47
N ARG A 306 14.61 31.43 18.72
CA ARG A 306 14.45 32.30 19.91
C ARG A 306 15.51 33.41 20.00
N ARG A 307 16.77 33.11 19.66
CA ARG A 307 17.84 34.13 19.63
C ARG A 307 17.54 35.23 18.61
N MET A 308 17.03 34.88 17.43
CA MET A 308 16.69 35.85 16.39
C MET A 308 15.44 36.68 16.74
N LEU A 309 14.46 36.10 17.44
CA LEU A 309 13.29 36.83 17.96
C LEU A 309 13.70 37.90 18.97
N ASN A 310 14.55 37.55 19.95
CA ASN A 310 14.99 38.49 20.98
C ASN A 310 15.82 39.64 20.40
N LYS A 311 16.60 39.39 19.34
CA LYS A 311 17.39 40.42 18.66
C LYS A 311 16.49 41.47 17.97
N LYS A 312 15.44 41.04 17.27
CA LYS A 312 14.46 41.95 16.64
C LYS A 312 13.64 42.75 17.67
N GLY A 313 13.28 42.14 18.80
CA GLY A 313 12.56 42.84 19.88
C GLY A 313 13.37 44.01 20.47
N ASN A 314 14.67 43.81 20.67
CA ASN A 314 15.56 44.86 21.18
C ASN A 314 15.84 45.97 20.15
N GLU A 315 15.89 45.66 18.85
CA GLU A 315 16.03 46.66 17.78
C GLU A 315 14.77 47.52 17.62
N SER A 316 13.59 46.98 17.97
CA SER A 316 12.31 47.69 17.88
C SER A 316 12.09 48.66 19.07
N GLN A 317 12.64 48.34 20.25
CA GLN A 317 12.62 49.21 21.44
C GLN A 317 13.70 50.30 21.43
N ALA A 318 14.67 50.25 20.51
CA ALA A 318 15.70 51.28 20.36
C ALA A 318 15.29 52.40 19.38
N HIS A 319 14.12 52.29 18.75
CA HIS A 319 13.59 53.24 17.77
C HIS A 319 12.25 53.90 18.19
N GLU A 320 11.80 53.69 19.43
CA GLU A 320 10.77 54.49 20.12
C GLU A 320 11.44 55.42 21.15
#